data_AF-E7SAJ0-F1
#
_entry.id   AF-E7SAJ0-F1
#
_cell.length_a   1.000
_cell.length_b   1.000
_cell.length_c   1.000
_cell.angle_alpha   90.00
_cell.angle_beta   90.00
_cell.angle_gamma   90.00
#
_symmetry.space_group_name_H-M   'P 1'
#
loop_
_entity.id
_entity.type
_entity.pdbx_description
1 polymer ?
#
loop_
_entity_poly.entity_id
_entity_poly.type
_entity_poly.pdbx_seq_one_letter_code
_entity_poly.pdbx_strand_id
1 'polypeptide(L)'
;MGMIANYQYLPDNELEQIKCLSNQEDDLLDFAEDSADTHDILIDIDKMWDALLFVMTGFSSSEFLDDNPLREAVLGVTPLEDVSEYIAYTEKSRISAIS
;
A
#
# COMPACT_ATOMS: atom_id res chain seq x y z
N MET A 1 -18.38 7.49 4.69
CA MET A 1 -17.15 6.99 5.35
C MET A 1 -15.96 7.44 4.51
N GLY A 2 -14.81 7.73 5.13
CA GLY A 2 -13.56 8.03 4.41
C GLY A 2 -12.63 6.81 4.40
N MET A 3 -11.69 6.77 3.46
CA MET A 3 -10.71 5.69 3.31
C MET A 3 -9.73 5.66 4.49
N ILE A 4 -9.46 4.47 5.02
CA ILE A 4 -8.42 4.21 6.03
C ILE A 4 -7.21 3.57 5.35
N ALA A 5 -6.03 3.63 5.98
CA ALA A 5 -4.82 3.03 5.43
C ALA A 5 -4.17 2.07 6.44
N ASN A 6 -3.86 0.88 5.94
CA ASN A 6 -3.15 -0.17 6.65
C ASN A 6 -1.84 -0.47 5.92
N TYR A 7 -0.73 -0.44 6.65
CA TYR A 7 0.59 -0.84 6.15
C TYR A 7 0.99 -2.14 6.80
N GLN A 8 1.21 -3.15 5.98
CA GLN A 8 1.50 -4.49 6.45
C GLN A 8 2.86 -4.96 5.93
N TYR A 9 3.62 -5.61 6.80
CA TYR A 9 4.78 -6.37 6.37
C TYR A 9 4.33 -7.69 5.73
N LEU A 10 4.79 -7.96 4.51
CA LEU A 10 4.57 -9.23 3.82
C LEU A 10 5.90 -9.90 3.44
N PRO A 11 6.02 -11.23 3.61
CA PRO A 11 7.15 -11.99 3.11
C PRO A 11 7.05 -12.20 1.58
N ASP A 12 8.18 -12.48 0.94
CA ASP A 12 8.29 -12.58 -0.52
C ASP A 12 7.30 -13.61 -1.13
N ASN A 13 7.01 -14.71 -0.44
CA ASN A 13 6.07 -15.74 -0.92
C ASN A 13 4.61 -15.28 -0.95
N GLU A 14 4.24 -14.35 -0.09
CA GLU A 14 2.89 -13.78 -0.05
C GLU A 14 2.75 -12.63 -1.04
N LEU A 15 3.81 -11.83 -1.20
CA LEU A 15 3.85 -10.82 -2.23
C LEU A 15 3.66 -11.43 -3.65
N GLU A 16 4.31 -12.56 -3.93
CA GLU A 16 4.11 -13.26 -5.21
C GLU A 16 2.68 -13.83 -5.36
N GLN A 17 2.02 -14.20 -4.26
CA GLN A 17 0.60 -14.59 -4.29
C GLN A 17 -0.31 -13.40 -4.60
N ILE A 18 -0.08 -12.23 -3.97
CA ILE A 18 -0.80 -11.00 -4.29
C ILE A 18 -0.65 -10.63 -5.77
N LYS A 19 0.57 -10.73 -6.32
CA LYS A 19 0.82 -10.51 -7.75
C LYS A 19 0.07 -11.51 -8.64
N CYS A 20 -0.07 -12.77 -8.20
CA CYS A 20 -0.81 -13.79 -8.94
C CYS A 20 -2.33 -13.55 -8.88
N LEU A 21 -2.83 -13.09 -7.74
CA LEU A 21 -4.24 -12.82 -7.48
C LEU A 21 -4.69 -11.44 -7.98
N SER A 22 -3.79 -10.63 -8.58
CA SER A 22 -4.12 -9.27 -9.02
C SER A 22 -5.30 -9.19 -10.01
N ASN A 23 -5.65 -10.30 -10.67
CA ASN A 23 -6.78 -10.39 -11.60
C ASN A 23 -8.05 -10.97 -10.97
N GLN A 24 -8.02 -11.30 -9.67
CA GLN A 24 -9.08 -11.94 -8.91
C GLN A 24 -9.31 -11.15 -7.62
N GLU A 25 -10.05 -10.04 -7.73
CA GLU A 25 -10.27 -9.08 -6.64
C GLU A 25 -10.74 -9.74 -5.34
N ASP A 26 -11.81 -10.56 -5.39
CA ASP A 26 -12.37 -11.20 -4.20
C ASP A 26 -11.33 -12.06 -3.46
N ASP A 27 -10.61 -12.91 -4.21
CA ASP A 27 -9.56 -13.78 -3.64
C ASP A 27 -8.38 -12.97 -3.10
N LEU A 28 -8.08 -11.82 -3.71
CA LEU A 28 -7.00 -10.93 -3.29
C LEU A 28 -7.32 -10.21 -2.00
N LEU A 29 -8.56 -9.70 -1.86
CA LEU A 29 -9.01 -9.01 -0.65
C LEU A 29 -9.07 -9.99 0.53
N ASP A 30 -9.64 -11.18 0.33
CA ASP A 30 -9.65 -12.24 1.34
C ASP A 30 -8.22 -12.58 1.80
N PHE A 31 -7.28 -12.73 0.86
CA PHE A 31 -5.88 -13.00 1.18
C PHE A 31 -5.21 -11.85 1.94
N ALA A 32 -5.47 -10.60 1.54
CA ALA A 32 -4.93 -9.43 2.20
C ALA A 32 -5.43 -9.34 3.66
N GLU A 33 -6.72 -9.56 3.90
CA GLU A 33 -7.31 -9.61 5.24
C GLU A 33 -6.71 -10.73 6.11
N ASP A 34 -6.67 -11.96 5.59
CA ASP A 34 -6.08 -13.12 6.30
C ASP A 34 -4.60 -12.89 6.65
N SER A 35 -3.86 -12.26 5.73
CA SER A 35 -2.46 -11.94 5.95
C SER A 35 -2.31 -10.91 7.09
N ALA A 36 -3.19 -9.89 7.15
CA ALA A 36 -3.15 -8.84 8.17
C ALA A 36 -3.39 -9.38 9.58
N ASP A 37 -4.25 -10.40 9.71
CA ASP A 37 -4.48 -11.11 10.97
C ASP A 37 -3.31 -12.02 11.38
N THR A 38 -2.52 -12.48 10.41
CA THR A 38 -1.41 -13.42 10.63
C THR A 38 -0.09 -12.71 10.98
N HIS A 39 0.11 -11.48 10.51
CA HIS A 39 1.38 -10.77 10.65
C HIS A 39 1.40 -9.84 11.87
N ASP A 40 2.43 -9.99 12.71
CA ASP A 40 2.63 -9.15 13.91
C ASP A 40 2.90 -7.67 13.61
N ILE A 41 3.26 -7.31 12.37
CA ILE A 41 3.61 -5.95 11.95
C ILE A 41 2.53 -5.41 11.01
N LEU A 42 1.53 -4.80 11.62
CA LEU A 42 0.47 -4.02 10.98
C LEU A 42 0.48 -2.60 11.58
N ILE A 43 0.53 -1.60 10.70
CA ILE A 43 0.43 -0.19 11.09
C ILE A 43 -0.88 0.36 10.50
N ASP A 44 -1.85 0.59 11.37
CA ASP A 44 -3.09 1.31 11.06
C ASP A 44 -2.94 2.78 11.48
N ILE A 45 -3.09 3.69 10.53
CA ILE A 45 -3.08 5.15 10.77
C ILE A 45 -4.46 5.80 10.59
N ASP A 46 -5.52 4.99 10.51
CA ASP A 46 -6.89 5.39 10.21
C ASP A 46 -6.90 6.29 8.94
N LYS A 47 -7.60 7.41 9.00
CA LYS A 47 -7.71 8.41 7.92
C LYS A 47 -6.51 9.36 7.82
N MET A 48 -5.43 9.18 8.59
CA MET A 48 -4.31 10.14 8.60
C MET A 48 -3.33 9.97 7.43
N TRP A 49 -3.56 9.01 6.53
CA TRP A 49 -2.71 8.79 5.36
C TRP A 49 -2.58 10.03 4.45
N ASP A 50 -3.68 10.76 4.23
CA ASP A 50 -3.67 11.97 3.40
C ASP A 50 -2.90 13.11 4.08
N ALA A 51 -3.03 13.23 5.41
CA ALA A 51 -2.26 14.18 6.20
C ALA A 51 -0.76 13.83 6.22
N LEU A 52 -0.41 12.54 6.32
CA LEU A 52 0.97 12.08 6.25
C LEU A 52 1.57 12.36 4.88
N LEU A 53 0.82 12.09 3.80
CA LEU A 53 1.23 12.40 2.44
C LEU A 53 1.48 13.91 2.26
N PHE A 54 0.60 14.75 2.80
CA PHE A 54 0.75 16.20 2.76
C PHE A 54 1.98 16.67 3.55
N VAL A 55 2.23 16.13 4.74
CA VAL A 55 3.42 16.47 5.54
C VAL A 55 4.71 16.07 4.83
N MET A 56 4.71 14.92 4.15
CA MET A 56 5.87 14.40 3.43
C MET A 56 6.15 15.14 2.12
N THR A 57 5.12 15.52 1.37
CA THR A 57 5.27 16.04 0.00
C THR A 57 4.98 17.53 -0.14
N GLY A 58 4.21 18.11 0.78
CA GLY A 58 3.65 19.46 0.68
C GLY A 58 2.45 19.57 -0.29
N PHE A 59 2.02 18.46 -0.89
CA PHE A 59 0.95 18.39 -1.88
C PHE A 59 -0.21 17.54 -1.37
N SER A 60 -1.42 17.83 -1.86
CA SER A 60 -2.60 17.00 -1.59
C SER A 60 -2.51 15.67 -2.34
N SER A 61 -3.14 14.60 -1.85
CA SER A 61 -3.27 13.32 -2.58
C SER A 61 -3.85 13.47 -3.99
N SER A 62 -4.68 14.50 -4.21
CA SER A 62 -5.29 14.84 -5.49
C SER A 62 -4.33 15.46 -6.51
N GLU A 63 -3.15 15.91 -6.10
CA GLU A 63 -2.16 16.50 -6.99
C GLU A 63 -1.24 15.40 -7.56
N PHE A 64 -1.14 15.34 -8.88
CA PHE A 64 -0.29 14.38 -9.58
C PHE A 64 1.17 14.84 -9.54
N LEU A 65 1.97 14.11 -8.78
CA LEU A 65 3.43 14.17 -8.81
C LEU A 65 3.94 12.74 -9.02
N ASP A 66 4.10 12.35 -10.28
CA ASP A 66 4.79 11.10 -10.63
C ASP A 66 6.28 11.23 -10.26
N ASP A 67 6.92 10.13 -9.87
CA ASP A 67 8.34 10.03 -9.48
C ASP A 67 8.77 10.76 -8.18
N ASN A 68 7.92 10.82 -7.15
CA ASN A 68 8.34 11.31 -5.82
C ASN A 68 8.57 10.18 -4.81
N PRO A 69 9.81 9.92 -4.36
CA PRO A 69 10.12 8.89 -3.37
C PRO A 69 9.34 9.01 -2.05
N LEU A 70 9.04 10.23 -1.61
CA LEU A 70 8.28 10.47 -0.38
C LEU A 70 6.79 10.17 -0.55
N ARG A 71 6.26 10.30 -1.77
CA ARG A 71 4.91 9.84 -2.10
C ARG A 71 4.87 8.31 -2.13
N GLU A 72 5.84 7.68 -2.79
CA GLU A 72 5.96 6.21 -2.83
C GLU A 72 6.10 5.61 -1.43
N ALA A 73 6.78 6.29 -0.51
CA ALA A 73 6.89 5.86 0.88
C ALA A 73 5.53 5.76 1.60
N VAL A 74 4.55 6.57 1.20
CA VAL A 74 3.22 6.62 1.83
C VAL A 74 2.18 5.82 1.04
N LEU A 75 2.25 5.82 -0.29
CA LEU A 75 1.23 5.17 -1.13
C LEU A 75 1.67 3.79 -1.65
N GLY A 76 2.95 3.43 -1.54
CA GLY A 76 3.51 2.26 -2.22
C GLY A 76 4.00 2.59 -3.63
N VAL A 77 4.84 1.71 -4.17
CA VAL A 77 5.51 1.91 -5.47
C VAL A 77 4.65 1.39 -6.62
N THR A 78 4.12 0.17 -6.49
CA THR A 78 3.36 -0.49 -7.55
C THR A 78 1.91 -0.67 -7.09
N PRO A 79 0.97 0.14 -7.57
CA PRO A 79 -0.44 -0.09 -7.34
C PRO A 79 -0.92 -1.33 -8.10
N LEU A 80 -1.86 -2.05 -7.52
CA LEU A 80 -2.60 -3.09 -8.22
C LEU A 80 -3.72 -2.43 -9.03
N GLU A 81 -3.82 -2.82 -10.29
CA GLU A 81 -4.92 -2.41 -11.16
C GLU A 81 -6.09 -3.39 -11.00
N ASP A 82 -7.30 -2.97 -11.36
CA ASP A 82 -8.51 -3.81 -11.35
C ASP A 82 -8.99 -4.29 -9.95
N VAL A 83 -8.74 -3.49 -8.91
CA VAL A 83 -9.30 -3.66 -7.56
C VAL A 83 -10.13 -2.42 -7.15
N SER A 84 -11.22 -2.62 -6.40
CA SER A 84 -12.08 -1.51 -5.93
C SER A 84 -11.45 -0.70 -4.80
N GLU A 85 -10.56 -1.31 -4.03
CA GLU A 85 -9.77 -0.67 -2.98
C GLU A 85 -8.37 -0.30 -3.46
N TYR A 86 -7.76 0.71 -2.84
CA TYR A 86 -6.39 1.08 -3.17
C TYR A 86 -5.41 0.13 -2.49
N ILE A 87 -4.79 -0.74 -3.29
CA ILE A 87 -3.76 -1.67 -2.84
C ILE A 87 -2.50 -1.43 -3.65
N ALA A 88 -1.38 -1.30 -2.94
CA ALA A 88 -0.08 -1.14 -3.57
C ALA A 88 0.97 -1.89 -2.75
N TYR A 89 2.01 -2.34 -3.44
CA TYR A 89 3.14 -2.99 -2.81
C TYR A 89 4.45 -2.27 -3.11
N THR A 90 5.40 -2.44 -2.19
CA THR A 90 6.76 -1.95 -2.33
C THR A 90 7.70 -3.13 -2.19
N GLU A 91 8.45 -3.42 -3.25
CA GLU A 91 9.45 -4.47 -3.20
C GLU A 91 10.61 -4.10 -2.28
N LYS A 92 11.20 -5.10 -1.63
CA LYS A 92 12.35 -4.93 -0.72
C LYS A 92 13.51 -4.12 -1.32
N SER A 93 13.74 -4.26 -2.62
CA SER A 93 14.77 -3.52 -3.36
C SER A 93 14.53 -2.01 -3.38
N ARG A 94 13.25 -1.58 -3.38
CA ARG A 94 12.83 -0.18 -3.42
C ARG A 94 12.77 0.49 -2.05
N ILE A 95 12.61 -0.28 -0.97
CA ILE A 95 12.49 0.26 0.40
C ILE A 95 13.65 1.23 0.71
N SER A 96 14.90 0.87 0.40
CA SER A 96 16.06 1.72 0.68
C SER A 96 16.09 3.05 -0.08
N ALA A 97 15.37 3.16 -1.19
CA ALA A 97 15.30 4.38 -2.00
C ALA A 97 14.21 5.36 -1.51
N ILE A 98 13.32 4.89 -0.63
CA ILE A 98 12.16 5.63 -0.14
C ILE A 98 12.15 5.76 1.40
N SER A 99 13.17 5.23 2.08
CA SER A 99 13.35 5.24 3.55
C SER A 99 14.28 6.34 4.05
#